data_AF-L7LGI2-F1
#
_entry.id   AF-L7LGI2-F1
#
_cell.length_a   1.000
_cell.length_b   1.000
_cell.length_c   1.000
_cell.angle_alpha   90.00
_cell.angle_beta   90.00
_cell.angle_gamma   90.00
#
_symmetry.space_group_name_H-M   'P 1'
#
loop_
_entity.id
_entity.type
_entity.pdbx_description
1 polymer ?
#
loop_
_entity_poly.entity_id
_entity_poly.type
_entity_poly.pdbx_seq_one_letter_code
_entity_poly.pdbx_strand_id
1 'polypeptide(L)'
;MSNGLIRYDFASLGTLSGDLRGQFQRLEELSGQLKRQVTALAAHWDSGGAASYQQAQGNWDRIFADARARLDSLGTGVAKAATHMRETDVRVGKTFAV
;
A
#
# COMPACT_ATOMS: atom_id res chain seq x y z
N MET A 1 32.58 10.60 15.04
CA MET A 1 31.88 9.30 14.96
C MET A 1 30.41 9.60 14.70
N SER A 2 30.00 9.57 13.44
CA SER A 2 28.60 9.81 13.06
C SER A 2 27.82 8.57 13.48
N ASN A 3 27.33 8.59 14.72
CA ASN A 3 26.50 7.54 15.28
C ASN A 3 25.28 7.41 14.36
N GLY A 4 25.30 6.36 13.53
CA GLY A 4 24.24 5.99 12.61
C GLY A 4 23.01 5.55 13.37
N LEU A 5 22.47 6.44 14.21
CA LEU A 5 21.08 6.45 14.58
C LEU A 5 20.35 6.56 13.25
N ILE A 6 19.97 5.38 12.76
CA ILE A 6 18.83 5.19 11.89
C ILE A 6 17.65 5.77 12.68
N ARG A 7 17.57 7.10 12.72
CA ARG A 7 16.38 7.87 13.04
C ARG A 7 15.48 7.77 11.81
N TYR A 8 15.24 6.53 11.38
CA TYR A 8 14.18 6.23 10.45
C TYR A 8 12.93 6.57 11.21
N ASP A 9 12.23 7.58 10.72
CA ASP A 9 11.03 8.09 11.32
C ASP A 9 9.91 7.05 11.13
N PHE A 10 9.91 6.01 11.96
CA PHE A 10 8.93 4.92 11.93
C PHE A 10 7.51 5.45 12.13
N ALA A 11 7.37 6.59 12.82
CA ALA A 11 6.11 7.30 12.91
C ALA A 11 5.72 7.85 11.53
N SER A 12 6.63 8.51 10.80
CA SER A 12 6.36 8.93 9.42
C SER A 12 6.05 7.76 8.48
N LEU A 13 6.67 6.59 8.64
CA LEU A 13 6.34 5.42 7.83
C LEU A 13 4.97 4.82 8.18
N GLY A 14 4.60 4.83 9.46
CA GLY A 14 3.26 4.47 9.91
C GLY A 14 2.21 5.40 9.31
N THR A 15 2.45 6.71 9.37
CA THR A 15 1.61 7.74 8.75
C THR A 15 1.54 7.55 7.23
N LEU A 16 2.69 7.40 6.55
CA LEU A 16 2.76 7.19 5.11
C LEU A 16 2.01 5.92 4.68
N SER A 17 2.11 4.83 5.45
CA SER A 17 1.38 3.59 5.20
C SER A 17 -0.13 3.77 5.37
N GLY A 18 -0.54 4.53 6.39
CA GLY A 18 -1.95 4.90 6.60
C GLY A 18 -2.49 5.77 5.45
N ASP A 19 -1.72 6.78 5.04
CA ASP A 19 -2.06 7.67 3.93
C ASP A 19 -2.15 6.91 2.61
N LEU A 20 -1.18 6.03 2.33
CA LEU A 20 -1.22 5.12 1.17
C LEU A 20 -2.48 4.27 1.22
N ARG A 21 -2.81 3.64 2.35
CA ARG A 21 -4.02 2.83 2.47
C ARG A 21 -5.29 3.65 2.19
N GLY A 22 -5.35 4.90 2.67
CA GLY A 22 -6.44 5.84 2.36
C GLY A 22 -6.52 6.20 0.87
N GLN A 23 -5.39 6.49 0.23
CA GLN A 23 -5.33 6.75 -1.21
C GLN A 23 -5.78 5.53 -2.03
N PHE A 24 -5.41 4.32 -1.60
CA PHE A 24 -5.83 3.08 -2.24
C PHE A 24 -7.34 2.85 -2.13
N GLN A 25 -7.95 3.12 -0.98
CA GLN A 25 -9.41 3.05 -0.81
C GLN A 25 -10.13 4.04 -1.74
N ARG A 26 -9.62 5.27 -1.84
CA ARG A 26 -10.18 6.27 -2.76
C ARG A 26 -10.02 5.86 -4.23
N LEU A 27 -8.89 5.25 -4.58
CA LEU A 27 -8.65 4.72 -5.91
C LEU A 27 -9.59 3.55 -6.25
N GLU A 28 -9.89 2.70 -5.27
CA GLU A 28 -10.86 1.61 -5.36
C GLU A 28 -12.28 2.13 -5.63
N GLU A 29 -12.70 3.17 -4.90
CA GLU A 29 -13.99 3.84 -5.11
C GLU A 29 -14.11 4.43 -6.53
N LEU A 30 -13.08 5.15 -6.99
CA LEU A 30 -13.03 5.73 -8.34
C LEU A 30 -13.07 4.65 -9.42
N SER A 31 -12.32 3.57 -9.24
CA SER A 31 -12.37 2.42 -10.16
C SER A 31 -13.76 1.78 -10.20
N GLY A 32 -14.41 1.63 -9.04
CA GLY A 32 -15.78 1.14 -8.95
C GLY A 32 -16.80 2.06 -9.64
N GLN A 33 -16.64 3.38 -9.51
CA GLN A 33 -17.46 4.36 -10.22
C GLN A 33 -17.28 4.26 -11.74
N LEU A 34 -16.03 4.19 -12.21
CA LEU A 34 -15.72 4.03 -13.63
C LEU A 34 -16.32 2.73 -14.18
N LYS A 35 -16.18 1.62 -13.45
CA LYS A 35 -16.74 0.31 -13.83
C LYS A 35 -18.26 0.37 -13.99
N ARG A 36 -18.98 1.06 -13.09
CA ARG A 36 -20.42 1.27 -13.20
C ARG A 36 -20.80 2.10 -14.42
N GLN A 37 -20.12 3.21 -14.67
CA GLN A 37 -20.37 4.06 -15.83
C GLN A 37 -20.12 3.32 -17.14
N VAL A 38 -19.01 2.59 -17.24
CA VAL A 38 -18.70 1.84 -18.45
C VAL A 38 -19.62 0.64 -18.62
N THR A 39 -20.05 -0.02 -17.55
CA THR A 39 -21.07 -1.08 -17.65
C THR A 39 -22.40 -0.52 -18.20
N ALA A 40 -22.80 0.67 -17.74
CA ALA A 40 -23.99 1.35 -18.27
C ALA A 40 -23.82 1.73 -19.74
N LEU A 41 -22.64 2.20 -20.16
CA LEU A 41 -22.34 2.49 -21.56
C LEU A 41 -22.22 1.23 -22.43
N ALA A 42 -21.70 0.13 -21.87
CA ALA A 42 -21.52 -1.13 -22.57
C ALA A 42 -22.86 -1.75 -23.00
N ALA A 43 -23.95 -1.47 -22.28
CA ALA A 43 -25.30 -1.82 -22.72
C ALA A 43 -25.72 -1.11 -24.03
N HIS A 44 -25.05 -0.01 -24.38
CA HIS A 44 -25.29 0.78 -25.59
C HIS A 44 -24.16 0.69 -26.63
N TRP A 45 -23.02 0.05 -26.32
CA TRP A 45 -21.90 -0.13 -27.24
C TRP A 45 -21.97 -1.48 -27.94
N ASP A 46 -22.09 -1.44 -29.26
CA ASP A 46 -22.05 -2.61 -30.13
C ASP A 46 -20.69 -3.32 -30.01
N SER A 47 -20.74 -4.52 -29.40
CA SER A 47 -19.83 -5.68 -29.35
C SER A 47 -18.30 -5.53 -29.21
N GLY A 48 -17.64 -4.50 -29.76
CA GLY A 48 -16.17 -4.40 -29.78
C GLY A 48 -15.53 -3.65 -28.60
N GLY A 49 -16.10 -2.50 -28.21
CA GLY A 49 -15.52 -1.65 -27.16
C GLY A 49 -15.62 -2.24 -25.75
N ALA A 50 -16.70 -2.98 -25.49
CA ALA A 50 -16.95 -3.61 -24.19
C ALA A 50 -15.89 -4.66 -23.83
N ALA A 51 -15.46 -5.49 -24.79
CA ALA A 51 -14.45 -6.52 -24.56
C ALA A 51 -13.07 -5.95 -24.23
N SER A 52 -12.64 -4.93 -25.00
CA SER A 52 -11.37 -4.22 -24.75
C SER A 52 -11.35 -3.56 -23.37
N TYR A 53 -12.47 -2.93 -22.98
CA TYR A 53 -12.60 -2.37 -21.64
C TYR A 53 -12.58 -3.43 -20.55
N GLN A 54 -13.30 -4.55 -20.70
CA GLN A 54 -13.29 -5.63 -19.72
C GLN A 54 -11.87 -6.19 -19.50
N GLN A 55 -11.08 -6.29 -20.58
CA GLN A 55 -9.69 -6.70 -20.50
C GLN A 55 -8.82 -5.68 -19.76
N ALA A 56 -8.97 -4.38 -20.08
CA ALA A 56 -8.27 -3.31 -19.38
C ALA A 56 -8.65 -3.25 -17.89
N GLN A 57 -9.93 -3.44 -17.56
CA GLN A 57 -10.43 -3.51 -16.19
C GLN A 57 -9.84 -4.69 -15.44
N GLY A 58 -9.79 -5.88 -16.04
CA GLY A 58 -9.16 -7.06 -15.42
C GLY A 58 -7.66 -6.86 -15.17
N ASN A 59 -6.97 -6.16 -16.07
CA ASN A 59 -5.56 -5.81 -15.87
C ASN A 59 -5.39 -4.80 -14.73
N TRP A 60 -6.25 -3.78 -14.66
CA TRP A 60 -6.28 -2.82 -13.57
C TRP A 60 -6.51 -3.51 -12.22
N ASP A 61 -7.53 -4.35 -12.12
CA ASP A 61 -7.88 -5.08 -10.89
C ASP A 61 -6.68 -5.93 -10.40
N ARG A 62 -5.93 -6.56 -11.34
CA ARG A 62 -4.71 -7.33 -11.02
C ARG A 62 -3.57 -6.44 -10.50
N ILE A 63 -3.25 -5.35 -11.20
CA ILE A 63 -2.17 -4.43 -10.80
C ILE A 63 -2.49 -3.80 -9.44
N PHE A 64 -3.76 -3.44 -9.23
CA PHE A 64 -4.23 -2.87 -7.98
C PHE A 64 -4.07 -3.86 -6.81
N ALA A 65 -4.44 -5.13 -7.00
CA ALA A 65 -4.25 -6.17 -5.99
C ALA A 65 -2.76 -6.40 -5.67
N ASP A 66 -1.88 -6.44 -6.67
CA ASP A 66 -0.44 -6.59 -6.47
C ASP A 66 0.15 -5.38 -5.72
N ALA A 67 -0.24 -4.17 -6.10
CA ALA A 67 0.19 -2.95 -5.43
C ALA A 67 -0.26 -2.92 -3.96
N ARG A 68 -1.49 -3.34 -3.66
CA ARG A 68 -1.99 -3.47 -2.29
C ARG A 68 -1.19 -4.50 -1.49
N ALA A 69 -0.89 -5.66 -2.06
CA ALA A 69 -0.09 -6.70 -1.41
C ALA A 69 1.33 -6.23 -1.10
N ARG A 70 1.97 -5.52 -2.04
CA ARG A 70 3.31 -4.94 -1.85
C ARG A 70 3.34 -3.91 -0.74
N LEU A 71 2.31 -3.06 -0.66
CA LEU A 71 2.20 -2.05 0.39
C LEU A 71 1.98 -2.66 1.77
N ASP A 72 1.15 -3.69 1.86
CA ASP A 72 0.92 -4.42 3.11
C ASP A 72 2.21 -5.13 3.58
N SER A 73 2.95 -5.72 2.64
CA SER A 73 4.28 -6.31 2.89
C SER A 73 5.29 -5.28 3.37
N LEU A 74 5.33 -4.10 2.72
CA LEU A 74 6.20 -3.00 3.13
C LEU A 74 5.85 -2.50 4.53
N GLY A 75 4.57 -2.28 4.82
CA GLY A 75 4.09 -1.87 6.14
C GLY A 75 4.46 -2.88 7.23
N THR A 76 4.29 -4.17 6.94
CA THR A 76 4.68 -5.26 7.86
C THR A 76 6.19 -5.32 8.07
N GLY A 77 6.98 -5.16 7.00
CA GLY A 77 8.44 -5.11 7.07
C GLY A 77 8.95 -3.96 7.94
N VAL A 78 8.36 -2.77 7.77
CA VAL A 78 8.67 -1.60 8.61
C VAL A 78 8.31 -1.83 10.07
N ALA A 79 7.12 -2.38 10.37
CA ALA A 79 6.69 -2.66 11.73
C ALA A 79 7.60 -3.69 12.43
N LYS A 80 8.03 -4.72 11.70
CA LYS A 80 8.98 -5.74 12.17
C LYS A 80 10.35 -5.14 12.46
N ALA A 81 10.85 -4.29 11.55
CA ALA A 81 12.11 -3.56 11.75
C ALA A 81 12.05 -2.66 12.99
N ALA A 82 10.96 -1.92 13.19
CA ALA A 82 10.75 -1.06 14.36
C ALA A 82 10.79 -1.85 15.67
N THR A 83 10.16 -3.02 15.70
CA THR A 83 10.13 -3.90 16.89
C THR A 83 11.52 -4.45 17.21
N HIS A 84 12.22 -4.97 16.19
CA HIS A 84 13.57 -5.51 16.36
C HIS A 84 14.57 -4.44 16.86
N MET A 85 14.44 -3.20 16.36
CA MET A 85 15.30 -2.09 16.78
C MET A 85 15.01 -1.68 18.22
N ARG A 86 13.73 -1.56 18.61
CA ARG A 86 13.32 -1.28 19.99
C ARG A 86 13.85 -2.33 20.97
N GLU A 87 13.74 -3.61 20.62
CA GLU A 87 14.29 -4.70 21.45
C GLU A 87 15.80 -4.61 21.58
N THR A 88 16.49 -4.24 20.50
CA THR A 88 17.95 -4.07 20.50
C THR A 88 18.36 -2.89 21.39
N ASP A 89 17.71 -1.74 21.27
CA ASP A 89 17.96 -0.57 22.12
C ASP A 89 17.70 -0.87 23.60
N VAL A 90 16.61 -1.58 23.93
CA VAL A 90 16.32 -2.00 25.31
C VAL A 90 17.40 -2.95 25.85
N ARG A 91 17.86 -3.91 25.05
CA ARG A 91 18.95 -4.82 25.46
C ARG A 91 20.24 -4.05 25.69
N VAL A 92 20.63 -3.20 24.75
CA VAL A 92 21.87 -2.42 24.80
C VAL A 92 21.83 -1.43 25.97
N GLY A 93 20.71 -0.73 26.17
CA GLY A 93 20.53 0.18 27.30
C GLY A 93 20.63 -0.51 28.66
N LYS A 94 20.16 -1.76 28.78
CA LYS A 94 20.35 -2.57 30.00
C LYS A 94 21.81 -2.96 30.24
N THR A 95 22.58 -3.21 29.18
CA THR A 95 24.00 -3.56 29.29
C THR A 95 24.86 -2.38 29.74
N PHE A 96 24.49 -1.14 29.38
CA PHE A 96 25.20 0.07 29.78
C PHE A 96 24.69 0.71 31.09
N ALA A 97 23.62 0.17 31.68
CA ALA A 97 23.08 0.61 32.97
C ALA A 97 23.68 -0.15 34.18
N VAL A 98 24.73 -0.95 33.95
CA VAL A 98 25.54 -1.65 34.96
C VAL A 98 26.90 -0.98 35.09
#